data_AF-A0A8X6T3Q3-F1
#
_entry.id   AF-A0A8X6T3Q3-F1
#
_cell.length_a   1.000
_cell.length_b   1.000
_cell.length_c   1.000
_cell.angle_alpha   90.00
_cell.angle_beta   90.00
_cell.angle_gamma   90.00
#
_symmetry.space_group_name_H-M   'P 1'
#
loop_
_entity.id
_entity.type
_entity.pdbx_description
1 polymer ?
#
loop_
_entity_poly.entity_id
_entity_poly.type
_entity_poly.pdbx_seq_one_letter_code
_entity_poly.pdbx_strand_id
1 'polypeptide(L)'
;RYINSVPFDSVNKLANGTYEVSFNRKFVIQDYLNHTDISFRCFMMFLGTPWRSGIVHKMFGASGCKDPPIKIKHGFYNMTEDRSCWNYPTEGSRLQYHCDEGYQFVGSTFYSCTEGYWTPEDGVIFDGDYVDPICQSLTPETDKGPSCFNPNLMLILFLIAWTLYH
;
A
#
# COMPACT_ATOMS: atom_id res chain seq x y z
N ARG A 1 -3.35 -22.84 5.43
CA ARG A 1 -4.12 -24.11 5.56
C ARG A 1 -5.35 -24.00 4.67
N TYR A 2 -5.61 -24.97 3.79
CA TYR A 2 -6.82 -24.94 2.96
C TYR A 2 -8.04 -25.22 3.84
N ILE A 3 -9.09 -24.39 3.73
CA ILE A 3 -10.36 -24.58 4.44
C ILE A 3 -11.15 -25.71 3.77
N ASN A 4 -11.18 -25.72 2.43
CA ASN A 4 -11.84 -26.74 1.63
C ASN A 4 -11.11 -26.92 0.27
N SER A 5 -11.25 -28.09 -0.35
CA SER A 5 -10.75 -28.40 -1.70
C SER A 5 -11.90 -28.96 -2.54
N VAL A 6 -12.14 -28.38 -3.71
CA VAL A 6 -13.29 -28.71 -4.54
C VAL A 6 -12.80 -29.07 -5.95
N PRO A 7 -13.26 -30.18 -6.55
CA PRO A 7 -12.90 -30.54 -7.92
C PRO A 7 -13.59 -29.63 -8.96
N PHE A 8 -13.00 -29.58 -10.15
CA PHE A 8 -13.61 -28.95 -11.33
C PHE A 8 -14.90 -29.65 -11.74
N ASP A 9 -15.83 -28.90 -12.32
CA ASP A 9 -17.11 -29.45 -12.79
C ASP A 9 -16.96 -30.17 -14.13
N SER A 10 -16.12 -29.64 -15.02
CA SER A 10 -15.77 -30.32 -16.27
C SER A 10 -14.35 -30.01 -16.72
N VAL A 11 -13.78 -30.96 -17.44
CA VAL A 11 -12.47 -30.86 -18.09
C VAL A 11 -12.62 -31.46 -19.49
N ASN A 12 -12.82 -30.60 -20.48
CA ASN A 12 -13.07 -30.99 -21.86
C ASN A 12 -11.80 -30.80 -22.69
N LYS A 13 -11.37 -31.84 -23.41
CA LYS A 13 -10.30 -31.72 -24.40
C LYS A 13 -10.87 -31.23 -25.72
N LEU A 14 -10.37 -30.10 -26.21
CA LEU A 14 -10.79 -29.47 -27.45
C LEU A 14 -10.02 -30.06 -28.65
N ALA A 15 -10.57 -29.91 -29.85
CA ALA A 15 -10.01 -30.46 -31.08
C ALA A 15 -8.60 -29.92 -31.42
N ASN A 16 -8.29 -28.70 -30.98
CA ASN A 16 -6.98 -28.06 -31.12
C ASN A 16 -5.94 -28.59 -30.10
N GLY A 17 -6.29 -29.55 -29.24
CA GLY A 17 -5.42 -30.11 -28.22
C GLY A 17 -5.36 -29.31 -26.90
N THR A 18 -6.10 -28.21 -26.77
CA THR A 18 -6.22 -27.46 -25.51
C THR A 18 -7.32 -28.02 -24.61
N TYR A 19 -7.35 -27.61 -23.34
CA TYR A 19 -8.38 -28.03 -22.39
C TYR A 19 -9.26 -26.84 -22.01
N GLU A 20 -10.57 -27.06 -22.01
CA GLU A 20 -11.55 -26.18 -21.38
C GLU A 20 -11.90 -26.75 -20.01
N VAL A 21 -11.62 -26.00 -18.96
CA VAL A 21 -11.89 -26.40 -17.58
C VAL A 21 -12.93 -25.46 -17.01
N SER A 22 -14.03 -26.00 -16.49
CA SER A 22 -15.10 -25.19 -15.89
C SER A 22 -15.24 -25.46 -14.39
N PHE A 23 -15.53 -24.39 -13.66
CA PHE A 23 -15.81 -24.42 -12.23
C PHE A 23 -16.90 -23.41 -11.92
N ASN A 24 -18.05 -23.89 -11.46
CA ASN A 24 -19.19 -23.11 -11.05
C ASN A 24 -19.60 -23.54 -9.63
N ARG A 25 -19.23 -22.71 -8.65
CA ARG A 25 -19.59 -22.87 -7.25
C ARG A 25 -20.09 -21.57 -6.67
N LYS A 26 -21.11 -21.68 -5.82
CA LYS A 26 -21.63 -20.58 -5.01
C LYS A 26 -21.10 -20.73 -3.59
N PHE A 27 -20.41 -19.71 -3.10
CA PHE A 27 -19.93 -19.64 -1.72
C PHE A 27 -20.75 -18.59 -0.98
N VAL A 28 -21.27 -18.93 0.21
CA VAL A 28 -22.11 -18.04 1.02
C VAL A 28 -21.37 -17.67 2.31
N ILE A 29 -21.41 -16.40 2.70
CA ILE A 29 -20.65 -15.89 3.86
C ILE A 29 -20.98 -16.60 5.19
N GLN A 30 -22.21 -17.10 5.32
CA GLN A 30 -22.68 -17.79 6.53
C GLN A 30 -21.84 -19.04 6.85
N ASP A 31 -21.26 -19.68 5.84
CA ASP A 31 -20.43 -20.87 6.03
C ASP A 31 -19.03 -20.54 6.56
N TYR A 32 -18.67 -19.24 6.60
CA TYR A 32 -17.31 -18.78 6.87
C TYR A 32 -17.21 -17.72 7.97
N LEU A 33 -18.22 -17.56 8.82
CA LEU A 33 -18.27 -16.52 9.84
C LEU A 33 -17.09 -16.52 10.82
N ASN A 34 -16.44 -17.67 11.03
CA ASN A 34 -15.30 -17.82 11.94
C ASN A 34 -13.94 -17.64 11.23
N HIS A 35 -13.94 -17.22 9.97
CA HIS A 35 -12.73 -17.05 9.17
C HIS A 35 -12.61 -15.60 8.68
N THR A 36 -11.41 -15.06 8.76
CA THR A 36 -11.04 -13.76 8.19
C THR A 36 -10.05 -13.97 7.04
N ASP A 37 -9.92 -12.96 6.18
CA ASP A 37 -8.95 -12.94 5.08
C ASP A 37 -9.05 -14.13 4.10
N ILE A 38 -10.28 -14.48 3.74
CA ILE A 38 -10.56 -15.65 2.91
C ILE A 38 -10.19 -15.34 1.47
N SER A 39 -9.41 -16.24 0.85
CA SER A 39 -9.05 -16.16 -0.56
C SER A 39 -9.43 -17.43 -1.31
N PHE A 40 -10.09 -17.25 -2.44
CA PHE A 40 -10.19 -18.25 -3.49
C PHE A 40 -8.83 -18.42 -4.16
N ARG A 41 -8.40 -19.66 -4.30
CA ARG A 41 -7.11 -20.00 -4.92
C ARG A 41 -7.34 -21.14 -5.89
N CYS A 42 -7.12 -20.89 -7.18
CA CYS A 42 -7.20 -21.88 -8.24
C CYS A 42 -5.87 -21.93 -8.97
N PHE A 43 -5.19 -23.06 -8.92
CA PHE A 43 -3.88 -23.24 -9.56
C PHE A 43 -3.88 -24.49 -10.42
N MET A 44 -3.36 -24.36 -11.64
CA MET A 44 -2.97 -25.46 -12.51
C MET A 44 -1.52 -25.83 -12.20
N MET A 45 -1.24 -27.12 -12.12
CA MET A 45 0.08 -27.68 -11.83
C MET A 45 0.34 -28.86 -12.77
N PHE A 46 1.55 -28.97 -13.32
CA PHE A 46 1.95 -30.13 -14.12
C PHE A 46 2.85 -31.05 -13.29
N LEU A 47 2.40 -32.27 -13.05
CA LEU A 47 3.14 -33.27 -12.27
C LEU A 47 4.52 -33.51 -12.88
N GLY A 48 5.55 -33.50 -12.03
CA GLY A 48 6.95 -33.65 -12.45
C GLY A 48 7.64 -32.36 -12.89
N THR A 49 6.95 -31.21 -12.81
CA THR A 49 7.53 -29.89 -13.10
C THR A 49 7.35 -28.94 -11.91
N PRO A 50 8.17 -27.88 -11.78
CA PRO A 50 7.92 -26.81 -10.81
C PRO A 50 6.84 -25.81 -11.28
N TRP A 51 6.22 -26.04 -12.43
CA TRP A 51 5.30 -25.08 -13.03
C TRP A 51 4.00 -24.99 -12.22
N ARG A 52 3.60 -23.76 -11.91
CA ARG A 52 2.34 -23.41 -11.24
C ARG A 52 1.82 -22.10 -11.81
N SER A 53 0.60 -22.11 -12.33
CA SER A 53 -0.08 -20.91 -12.81
C SER A 53 -1.52 -20.90 -12.34
N GLY A 54 -2.10 -19.74 -12.05
CA GLY A 54 -3.45 -19.68 -11.50
C GLY A 54 -3.88 -18.30 -11.04
N ILE A 55 -5.04 -18.26 -10.39
CA ILE A 55 -5.65 -17.05 -9.85
C ILE A 55 -5.78 -17.13 -8.33
N VAL A 56 -5.59 -16.00 -7.69
CA VAL A 56 -5.92 -15.76 -6.28
C VAL A 56 -6.92 -14.62 -6.23
N HIS A 57 -8.05 -14.81 -5.58
CA HIS A 57 -9.08 -13.79 -5.45
C HIS A 57 -9.59 -13.71 -4.02
N LYS A 58 -9.67 -12.53 -3.42
CA LYS A 58 -10.22 -12.37 -2.06
C LYS A 58 -11.73 -12.58 -2.11
N MET A 59 -12.25 -13.46 -1.27
CA MET A 59 -13.69 -13.72 -1.17
C MET A 59 -14.32 -12.77 -0.16
N PHE A 60 -15.59 -12.39 -0.41
CA PHE A 60 -16.42 -11.60 0.50
C PHE A 60 -15.92 -10.16 0.76
N GLY A 61 -15.15 -9.61 -0.19
CA GLY A 61 -14.60 -8.26 -0.14
C GLY A 61 -13.28 -8.19 0.60
N ALA A 62 -12.37 -7.34 0.13
CA ALA A 62 -11.18 -7.00 0.91
C ALA A 62 -11.61 -6.21 2.16
N SER A 63 -10.81 -6.30 3.23
CA SER A 63 -11.00 -5.43 4.39
C SER A 63 -10.90 -3.95 4.02
N GLY A 64 -10.30 -3.63 2.86
CA GLY A 64 -9.91 -2.29 2.50
C GLY A 64 -8.63 -1.88 3.22
N CYS A 65 -8.30 -0.59 3.14
CA CYS A 65 -7.07 -0.04 3.70
C CYS A 65 -7.26 0.28 5.18
N LYS A 66 -6.72 -0.59 6.04
CA LYS A 66 -6.81 -0.43 7.49
C LYS A 66 -6.04 0.79 7.98
N ASP A 67 -4.86 1.01 7.41
CA ASP A 67 -4.01 2.12 7.79
C ASP A 67 -4.58 3.43 7.20
N PRO A 68 -4.60 4.51 7.98
CA PRO A 68 -5.07 5.80 7.47
C PRO A 68 -4.13 6.29 6.35
N PRO A 69 -4.64 7.12 5.41
CA PRO A 69 -3.79 7.84 4.48
C PRO A 69 -2.64 8.56 5.15
N ILE A 70 -1.51 8.67 4.45
CA ILE A 70 -0.33 9.38 4.94
C ILE A 70 -0.70 10.84 5.21
N LYS A 71 -0.36 11.35 6.40
CA LYS A 71 -0.58 12.76 6.76
C LYS A 71 0.55 13.59 6.20
N ILE A 72 0.23 14.54 5.31
CA ILE A 72 1.18 15.48 4.73
C ILE A 72 1.27 16.76 5.55
N LYS A 73 2.47 17.35 5.65
CA LYS A 73 2.65 18.71 6.17
C LYS A 73 2.37 19.71 5.05
N HIS A 74 1.80 20.86 5.39
CA HIS A 74 1.47 21.92 4.43
C HIS A 74 0.56 21.44 3.30
N GLY A 75 -0.44 20.63 3.65
CA GLY A 75 -1.41 20.12 2.71
C GLY A 75 -2.50 19.27 3.37
N PHE A 76 -3.43 18.80 2.55
CA PHE A 76 -4.57 17.97 2.93
C PHE A 76 -4.87 16.94 1.84
N TYR A 77 -5.85 16.06 2.07
CA TYR A 77 -6.29 15.11 1.06
C TYR A 77 -7.81 15.00 1.02
N ASN A 78 -8.33 14.70 -0.17
CA ASN A 78 -9.71 14.32 -0.40
C ASN A 78 -9.77 12.82 -0.71
N MET A 79 -10.83 12.12 -0.31
CA MET A 79 -10.94 10.67 -0.48
C MET A 79 -12.38 10.25 -0.82
N THR A 80 -12.53 9.19 -1.60
CA THR A 80 -13.83 8.54 -1.82
C THR A 80 -14.37 7.97 -0.50
N GLU A 81 -15.65 8.24 -0.19
CA GLU A 81 -16.25 7.88 1.11
C GLU A 81 -16.68 6.42 1.26
N ASP A 82 -16.48 5.58 0.23
CA ASP A 82 -16.91 4.18 0.24
C ASP A 82 -16.16 3.37 1.31
N ARG A 83 -16.94 2.72 2.20
CA ARG A 83 -16.40 1.93 3.33
C ARG A 83 -16.73 0.45 3.21
N SER A 84 -15.76 -0.37 3.57
CA SER A 84 -15.89 -1.81 3.69
C SER A 84 -16.72 -2.20 4.91
N CYS A 85 -17.05 -3.49 5.04
CA CYS A 85 -17.70 -4.02 6.24
C CYS A 85 -16.88 -3.84 7.52
N TRP A 86 -15.58 -3.54 7.41
CA TRP A 86 -14.69 -3.23 8.53
C TRP A 86 -14.61 -1.73 8.83
N ASN A 87 -15.45 -0.93 8.17
CA ASN A 87 -15.46 0.53 8.28
C ASN A 87 -14.11 1.18 7.86
N TYR A 88 -13.38 0.51 6.95
CA TYR A 88 -12.16 1.01 6.31
C TYR A 88 -12.47 1.43 4.87
N PRO A 89 -11.70 2.33 4.25
CA PRO A 89 -11.82 2.65 2.83
C PRO A 89 -11.73 1.39 1.98
N THR A 90 -12.68 1.19 1.07
CA THR A 90 -12.76 -0.04 0.25
C THR A 90 -11.55 -0.22 -0.67
N GLU A 91 -11.33 -1.45 -1.10
CA GLU A 91 -10.42 -1.72 -2.22
C GLU A 91 -10.81 -0.88 -3.44
N GLY A 92 -9.83 -0.21 -4.06
CA GLY A 92 -10.05 0.71 -5.17
C GLY A 92 -10.51 2.12 -4.75
N SER A 93 -10.72 2.39 -3.45
CA SER A 93 -10.93 3.77 -2.98
C SER A 93 -9.74 4.64 -3.38
N ARG A 94 -10.02 5.87 -3.81
CA ARG A 94 -9.01 6.81 -4.28
C ARG A 94 -8.86 7.99 -3.35
N LEU A 95 -7.65 8.49 -3.25
CA LEU A 95 -7.33 9.73 -2.57
C LEU A 95 -6.54 10.66 -3.50
N GLN A 96 -6.76 11.96 -3.32
CA GLN A 96 -6.03 13.02 -4.00
C GLN A 96 -5.45 13.96 -2.96
N TYR A 97 -4.14 14.11 -2.97
CA TYR A 97 -3.44 15.06 -2.12
C TYR A 97 -3.43 16.47 -2.71
N HIS A 98 -3.50 17.47 -1.83
CA HIS A 98 -3.49 18.91 -2.12
C HIS A 98 -2.46 19.60 -1.22
N CYS A 99 -1.64 20.50 -1.77
CA CYS A 99 -0.71 21.30 -1.00
C CYS A 99 -1.34 22.66 -0.69
N ASP A 100 -0.95 23.24 0.44
CA ASP A 100 -1.29 24.60 0.80
C ASP A 100 -0.61 25.60 -0.15
N GLU A 101 -1.11 26.83 -0.18
CA GLU A 101 -0.54 27.89 -1.01
C GLU A 101 0.95 28.12 -0.70
N GLY A 102 1.79 28.23 -1.73
CA GLY A 102 3.25 28.35 -1.60
C GLY A 102 4.01 27.02 -1.59
N TYR A 103 3.30 25.88 -1.66
CA TYR A 103 3.90 24.55 -1.72
C TYR A 103 3.50 23.80 -3.00
N GLN A 104 4.40 22.96 -3.51
CA GLN A 104 4.19 22.09 -4.67
C GLN A 104 4.40 20.62 -4.32
N PHE A 105 3.66 19.73 -4.98
CA PHE A 105 3.86 18.29 -4.80
C PHE A 105 5.13 17.81 -5.46
N VAL A 106 5.78 16.86 -4.78
CA VAL A 106 6.83 16.01 -5.33
C VAL A 106 6.33 14.57 -5.30
N GLY A 107 6.39 13.87 -6.43
CA GLY A 107 5.91 12.48 -6.57
C GLY A 107 4.45 12.37 -7.05
N SER A 108 3.76 11.30 -6.61
CA SER A 108 2.36 11.04 -6.98
C SER A 108 1.39 11.86 -6.13
N THR A 109 0.39 12.44 -6.77
CA THR A 109 -0.72 13.15 -6.07
C THR A 109 -1.92 12.25 -5.84
N PHE A 110 -2.05 11.17 -6.61
CA PHE A 110 -3.13 10.19 -6.52
C PHE A 110 -2.63 8.89 -5.91
N TYR A 111 -3.42 8.35 -4.97
CA TYR A 111 -3.22 7.01 -4.46
C TYR A 111 -4.53 6.24 -4.48
N SER A 112 -4.40 4.92 -4.61
CA SER A 112 -5.50 3.98 -4.54
C SER A 112 -5.26 2.94 -3.46
N CYS A 113 -6.35 2.48 -2.85
CA CYS A 113 -6.30 1.37 -1.92
C CYS A 113 -6.17 0.05 -2.68
N THR A 114 -5.00 -0.57 -2.61
CA THR A 114 -4.65 -1.79 -3.33
C THR A 114 -4.08 -2.82 -2.37
N GLU A 115 -4.68 -4.00 -2.34
CA GLU A 115 -4.33 -5.11 -1.45
C GLU A 115 -4.28 -4.73 0.04
N GLY A 116 -5.11 -3.76 0.44
CA GLY A 116 -5.17 -3.23 1.81
C GLY A 116 -4.12 -2.18 2.16
N TYR A 117 -3.34 -1.71 1.18
CA TYR A 117 -2.34 -0.64 1.34
C TYR A 117 -2.63 0.55 0.42
N TRP A 118 -2.27 1.74 0.85
CA TRP A 118 -2.32 2.92 0.00
C TRP A 118 -1.13 2.91 -0.96
N THR A 119 -1.42 2.93 -2.26
CA THR A 119 -0.40 2.80 -3.32
C THR A 119 -0.54 3.94 -4.32
N PRO A 120 0.58 4.56 -4.77
CA PRO A 120 0.52 5.64 -5.74
C PRO A 120 0.03 5.13 -7.11
N GLU A 121 -0.89 5.87 -7.76
CA GLU A 121 -1.44 5.45 -9.06
C GLU A 121 -0.43 5.65 -10.21
N ASP A 122 0.40 6.69 -10.15
CA ASP A 122 1.22 7.11 -11.29
C ASP A 122 2.53 6.34 -11.43
N GLY A 123 2.88 5.46 -10.48
CA GLY A 123 4.14 4.70 -10.50
C GLY A 123 5.41 5.56 -10.54
N VAL A 124 5.30 6.89 -10.41
CA VAL A 124 6.41 7.84 -10.49
C VAL A 124 7.21 7.77 -9.19
N ILE A 125 8.21 6.89 -9.21
CA ILE A 125 9.34 6.94 -8.29
C ILE A 125 10.40 7.81 -8.97
N PHE A 126 10.42 9.13 -8.72
CA PHE A 126 11.58 9.94 -9.07
C PHE A 126 12.73 9.52 -8.14
N ASP A 127 13.75 8.87 -8.71
CA ASP A 127 15.04 8.49 -8.10
C ASP A 127 15.03 7.65 -6.81
N GLY A 128 13.96 6.90 -6.53
CA GLY A 128 13.92 5.90 -5.46
C GLY A 128 13.58 6.43 -4.06
N ASP A 129 13.45 7.75 -3.87
CA ASP A 129 13.48 8.35 -2.53
C ASP A 129 12.12 8.88 -2.01
N TYR A 130 11.09 8.93 -2.86
CA TYR A 130 9.76 9.43 -2.48
C TYR A 130 8.68 8.35 -2.55
N VAL A 131 8.67 7.48 -1.53
CA VAL A 131 7.58 6.52 -1.28
C VAL A 131 6.35 7.22 -0.69
N ASP A 132 6.56 8.38 -0.05
CA ASP A 132 5.53 9.16 0.64
C ASP A 132 5.22 10.48 -0.12
N PRO A 133 3.97 10.98 -0.07
CA PRO A 133 3.57 12.25 -0.66
C PRO A 133 4.16 13.44 0.13
N ILE A 134 4.79 14.40 -0.57
CA ILE A 134 5.43 15.56 0.06
C ILE A 134 5.03 16.86 -0.64
N CYS A 135 4.72 17.87 0.18
CA CYS A 135 4.57 19.26 -0.22
C CYS A 135 5.87 20.01 0.06
N GLN A 136 6.58 20.41 -0.99
CA GLN A 136 7.83 21.16 -0.90
C GLN A 136 7.56 22.65 -1.10
N SER A 137 8.20 23.51 -0.31
CA SER A 137 8.11 24.96 -0.47
C SER A 137 8.62 25.41 -1.85
N LEU A 138 7.91 26.34 -2.48
CA LEU A 138 8.32 27.00 -3.72
C LEU A 138 9.42 28.04 -3.49
N THR A 139 9.59 28.51 -2.26
CA THR A 139 10.68 29.40 -1.86
C THR A 139 11.77 28.59 -1.16
N PRO A 140 13.06 28.91 -1.36
CA PRO A 140 14.15 28.36 -0.56
C PRO A 140 14.14 29.02 0.82
N GLU A 141 13.02 28.97 1.53
CA GLU A 141 13.00 29.25 2.94
C GLU A 141 13.52 28.00 3.64
N THR A 142 14.72 28.18 4.19
CA THR A 142 15.40 27.27 5.10
C THR A 142 14.42 26.49 5.97
N ASP A 143 14.15 25.26 5.57
CA ASP A 143 13.70 24.20 6.47
C ASP A 143 14.93 23.84 7.34
N LYS A 144 15.35 24.81 8.16
CA LYS A 144 16.24 24.56 9.28
C LYS A 144 15.39 23.76 10.25
N GLY A 145 15.41 22.43 10.08
CA GLY A 145 15.26 21.54 11.21
C GLY A 145 16.13 22.05 12.37
N PRO A 146 15.77 21.78 13.63
CA PRO A 146 16.46 22.37 14.78
C PRO A 146 17.96 22.15 14.63
N SER A 147 18.70 23.20 14.26
CA SER A 147 20.14 23.15 14.21
C SER A 147 20.58 23.01 15.66
N CYS A 148 20.97 21.81 16.08
CA CYS A 148 21.58 21.55 17.38
C CYS A 148 22.95 22.22 17.55
N PHE A 149 23.19 23.34 16.88
CA PHE A 149 24.31 24.22 17.18
C PHE A 149 23.85 25.19 18.27
N ASN A 150 24.06 24.78 19.52
CA ASN A 150 23.99 25.70 20.65
C ASN A 150 25.35 26.40 20.77
N PRO A 151 25.48 27.69 20.38
CA PRO A 151 26.76 28.41 20.42
C PRO A 151 27.34 28.52 21.84
N ASN A 152 26.51 28.36 22.88
CA ASN A 152 26.98 28.32 24.26
C ASN A 152 27.77 27.04 24.57
N LEU A 153 27.47 25.92 23.92
CA LEU A 153 28.20 24.66 24.14
C LEU A 153 29.62 24.72 23.55
N MET A 154 29.80 25.42 22.43
CA MET A 154 31.13 25.70 21.86
C MET A 154 31.96 26.57 22.79
N LEU A 155 31.40 27.66 23.33
CA LEU A 155 32.08 28.52 24.30
C LEU A 155 32.50 27.76 25.56
N ILE A 156 31.63 26.86 26.06
CA ILE A 156 31.94 26.00 27.21
C ILE A 156 33.11 25.07 26.87
N LEU A 157 33.11 24.41 25.71
CA LEU A 157 34.22 23.55 25.28
C LEU A 157 35.54 24.32 25.11
N PHE A 158 35.49 25.55 24.60
CA PHE A 158 36.67 26.42 24.52
C PHE A 158 37.21 26.81 25.90
N LEU A 159 36.33 27.15 26.85
CA LEU A 159 36.74 27.46 28.22
C LEU A 159 37.33 26.23 28.93
N ILE A 160 36.73 25.05 28.77
CA ILE A 160 37.24 23.81 29.34
C ILE A 160 38.62 23.47 28.75
N ALA A 161 38.78 23.60 27.43
CA ALA A 161 40.07 23.38 26.77
C ALA A 161 41.15 24.37 27.24
N TRP A 162 40.78 25.63 27.49
CA TRP A 162 41.69 26.65 28.03
C TRP A 162 42.17 26.31 29.44
N THR A 163 41.28 25.79 30.30
CA THR A 163 41.62 25.38 31.67
C THR A 163 42.40 24.07 31.76
N LEU A 164 42.41 23.26 30.70
CA LEU A 164 43.15 21.99 30.65
C LEU A 164 44.57 22.15 30.07
N TYR A 165 44.85 23.26 29.39
CA TYR A 165 46.13 23.54 28.72
C TYR A 165 46.91 24.70 29.36
N HIS A 166 46.44 25.24 30.49
CA HIS A 166 47.10 26.30 31.24
C HIS A 166 46.99 26.08 32.74
#